data_AF-A0ABD0R8L8-F1
#
_entry.id   AF-A0ABD0R8L8-F1
#
_cell.length_a   1.000
_cell.length_b   1.000
_cell.length_c   1.000
_cell.angle_alpha   90.00
_cell.angle_beta   90.00
_cell.angle_gamma   90.00
#
_symmetry.space_group_name_H-M   'P 1'
#
loop_
_entity.id
_entity.type
_entity.pdbx_description
1 polymer ?
#
loop_
_entity_poly.entity_id
_entity_poly.type
_entity_poly.pdbx_seq_one_letter_code
_entity_poly.pdbx_strand_id
1 'polypeptide(L)'
;AMVGLLGSLVQLNKAGLLDCILYLSGVSGSTWCMASLYKEPDWSTKLETVKDKIIERLNGPEVSLTDKLEKLKKYYYGKKFFSLTDVWAVLFITSYVKE
;
A
#
# COMPACT_ATOMS: atom_id res chain seq x y z
N ALA A 1 -11.28 -0.18 -1.85
CA ALA A 1 -10.87 -1.06 -0.74
C ALA A 1 -9.81 -0.40 0.15
N MET A 2 -8.61 -0.06 -0.37
CA MET A 2 -7.52 0.56 0.40
C MET A 2 -7.95 1.74 1.30
N VAL A 3 -8.51 2.80 0.71
CA VAL A 3 -8.95 4.01 1.45
C VAL A 3 -10.08 3.69 2.44
N GLY A 4 -10.97 2.77 2.09
CA GLY A 4 -12.05 2.32 2.98
C GLY A 4 -11.51 1.64 4.23
N LEU A 5 -10.56 0.70 4.08
CA LEU A 5 -9.93 0.03 5.22
C LEU A 5 -9.17 1.03 6.11
N LEU A 6 -8.43 1.95 5.50
CA LEU A 6 -7.73 3.00 6.24
C LEU A 6 -8.71 3.83 7.09
N GLY A 7 -9.84 4.25 6.49
CA GLY A 7 -10.89 4.96 7.21
C GLY A 7 -11.50 4.15 8.35
N SER A 8 -11.78 2.86 8.14
CA SER A 8 -12.30 1.96 9.19
C SER A 8 -11.33 1.84 10.37
N LEU A 9 -10.03 1.68 10.11
CA LEU A 9 -9.00 1.59 11.16
C LEU A 9 -8.89 2.90 11.96
N VAL A 10 -8.98 4.05 11.28
CA VAL A 10 -9.00 5.36 11.95
C VAL A 10 -10.20 5.49 12.89
N GLN A 11 -11.38 5.03 12.47
CA GLN A 11 -12.56 5.06 13.34
C GLN A 11 -12.46 4.07 14.51
N LEU A 12 -11.90 2.89 14.28
CA LEU A 12 -11.62 1.93 15.36
C LEU A 12 -10.65 2.51 16.39
N ASN A 13 -9.62 3.24 15.95
CA ASN A 13 -8.70 3.93 16.86
C ASN A 13 -9.42 5.00 17.68
N LYS A 14 -10.26 5.82 17.04
CA LYS A 14 -11.05 6.86 17.73
C LYS A 14 -12.05 6.30 18.73
N ALA A 15 -12.58 5.11 18.46
CA ALA A 15 -13.46 4.39 19.37
C ALA A 15 -12.71 3.65 20.50
N GLY A 16 -11.37 3.64 20.51
CA GLY A 16 -10.56 2.88 21.46
C GLY A 16 -10.63 1.35 21.27
N LEU A 17 -11.04 0.89 20.08
CA LEU A 17 -11.25 -0.52 19.75
C LEU A 17 -10.12 -1.14 18.93
N LEU A 18 -9.21 -0.31 18.39
CA LEU A 18 -8.12 -0.81 17.54
C LEU A 18 -7.19 -1.76 18.30
N ASP A 19 -6.86 -1.45 19.57
CA ASP A 19 -5.98 -2.27 20.41
C ASP A 19 -6.61 -3.60 20.84
N CYS A 20 -7.92 -3.78 20.63
CA CYS A 20 -8.62 -5.04 20.88
C CYS A 20 -8.49 -6.04 19.73
N ILE A 21 -7.94 -5.63 18.58
CA ILE A 21 -7.87 -6.46 17.38
C ILE A 21 -6.64 -7.35 17.42
N LEU A 22 -6.86 -8.67 17.48
CA LEU A 22 -5.78 -9.66 17.44
C LEU A 22 -5.29 -9.94 16.01
N TYR A 23 -6.20 -9.92 15.03
CA TYR A 23 -5.88 -10.21 13.62
C TYR A 23 -6.50 -9.18 12.70
N LEU A 24 -5.69 -8.68 11.76
CA LEU A 24 -6.15 -7.84 10.66
C LEU A 24 -5.92 -8.59 9.34
N SER A 25 -6.98 -9.16 8.78
CA SER A 25 -6.95 -9.85 7.49
C SER A 25 -7.41 -8.95 6.34
N GLY A 26 -6.88 -9.17 5.13
CA GLY A 26 -7.33 -8.46 3.94
C GLY A 26 -6.99 -9.20 2.64
N VAL A 27 -7.69 -8.85 1.58
CA VAL A 27 -7.50 -9.42 0.23
C VAL A 27 -7.56 -8.30 -0.81
N SER A 28 -6.87 -8.47 -1.94
CA SER A 28 -6.87 -7.52 -3.06
C SER A 28 -6.54 -6.10 -2.58
N GLY A 29 -7.30 -5.06 -2.94
CA GLY A 29 -6.98 -3.68 -2.58
C GLY A 29 -6.87 -3.38 -1.07
N SER A 30 -7.42 -4.21 -0.18
CA SER A 30 -7.21 -4.06 1.27
C SER A 30 -5.77 -4.38 1.68
N THR A 31 -5.10 -5.30 0.96
CA THR A 31 -3.69 -5.62 1.24
C THR A 31 -2.76 -4.47 0.93
N TRP A 32 -3.13 -3.53 0.04
CA TRP A 32 -2.31 -2.35 -0.26
C TRP A 32 -2.31 -1.35 0.90
N CYS A 33 -3.44 -1.22 1.61
CA CYS A 33 -3.53 -0.45 2.84
C CYS A 33 -2.65 -1.12 3.91
N MET A 34 -2.82 -2.42 4.11
CA MET A 34 -2.01 -3.18 5.07
C MET A 34 -0.50 -3.06 4.76
N ALA A 35 -0.08 -3.31 3.53
CA ALA A 35 1.31 -3.18 3.11
C ALA A 35 1.87 -1.77 3.34
N SER A 36 1.04 -0.73 3.21
CA SER A 36 1.44 0.65 3.49
C SER A 36 1.54 0.95 4.98
N LEU A 37 0.64 0.42 5.80
CA LEU A 37 0.64 0.55 7.27
C LEU A 37 1.85 -0.17 7.87
N TYR A 38 2.04 -1.45 7.50
CA TYR A 38 3.09 -2.30 8.06
C TYR A 38 4.52 -1.93 7.62
N LYS A 39 4.70 -0.93 6.74
CA LYS A 39 6.02 -0.29 6.53
C LYS A 39 6.48 0.46 7.79
N GLU A 40 5.56 0.86 8.66
CA GLU A 40 5.82 1.55 9.92
C GLU A 40 5.56 0.54 11.07
N PRO A 41 6.59 0.05 11.78
CA PRO A 41 6.44 -1.04 12.76
C PRO A 41 5.42 -0.78 13.87
N ASP A 42 5.30 0.47 14.29
CA ASP A 42 4.42 0.99 15.34
C ASP A 42 3.22 1.76 14.77
N TRP A 43 2.79 1.47 13.53
CA TRP A 43 1.76 2.26 12.83
C TRP A 43 0.47 2.49 13.63
N SER A 44 0.05 1.54 14.46
CA SER A 44 -1.22 1.61 15.20
C SER A 44 -1.23 2.72 16.26
N THR A 45 -0.10 2.99 16.91
CA THR A 45 0.01 4.05 17.93
C THR A 45 0.12 5.45 17.31
N LYS A 46 0.53 5.53 16.03
CA LYS A 46 0.70 6.76 15.25
C LYS A 46 -0.19 6.80 14.00
N LEU A 47 -1.37 6.18 14.08
CA LEU A 47 -2.22 5.93 12.91
C LEU A 47 -2.60 7.21 12.15
N GLU A 48 -2.86 8.32 12.82
CA GLU A 48 -3.21 9.58 12.15
C GLU A 48 -2.06 10.09 11.28
N THR A 49 -0.82 10.07 11.79
CA THR A 49 0.38 10.45 11.01
C THR A 49 0.60 9.51 9.82
N VAL A 50 0.42 8.20 10.01
CA VAL A 50 0.59 7.22 8.92
C VAL A 50 -0.50 7.39 7.86
N LYS A 51 -1.74 7.64 8.29
CA LYS A 51 -2.87 7.96 7.40
C LYS A 51 -2.57 9.19 6.55
N ASP A 52 -2.05 10.27 7.15
CA ASP A 52 -1.69 11.48 6.42
C ASP A 52 -0.57 11.22 5.40
N LYS A 53 0.50 10.49 5.78
CA LYS A 53 1.55 10.06 4.84
C LYS A 53 1.00 9.22 3.68
N ILE A 54 0.06 8.32 3.94
CA ILE A 54 -0.57 7.50 2.89
C ILE A 54 -1.40 8.38 1.95
N ILE A 55 -2.21 9.30 2.49
CA ILE A 55 -3.02 10.23 1.69
C ILE A 55 -2.13 11.15 0.84
N GLU A 56 -1.07 11.70 1.43
CA GLU A 56 -0.09 12.53 0.72
C GLU A 56 0.54 11.76 -0.44
N ARG A 57 0.94 10.49 -0.21
CA ARG A 57 1.49 9.63 -1.25
C ARG A 57 0.53 9.42 -2.42
N LEU A 58 -0.75 9.17 -2.10
CA LEU A 58 -1.82 8.93 -3.07
C LEU A 58 -2.17 10.19 -3.88
N ASN A 59 -2.08 11.36 -3.25
CA ASN A 59 -2.28 12.66 -3.91
C ASN A 59 -1.02 13.17 -4.62
N GLY A 60 0.14 12.62 -4.29
CA GLY A 60 1.42 12.99 -4.88
C GLY A 60 1.51 12.62 -6.38
N PRO A 61 2.55 13.09 -7.07
CA PRO A 61 2.68 12.89 -8.51
C PRO A 61 2.69 11.41 -8.87
N GLU A 62 2.13 11.11 -10.06
CA GLU A 62 2.20 9.77 -10.62
C GLU A 62 3.66 9.37 -10.88
N VAL A 63 3.91 8.06 -10.79
CA VAL A 63 5.20 7.47 -11.15
C VAL A 63 5.41 7.65 -12.65
N SER A 64 6.57 8.18 -13.05
CA SER A 64 6.83 8.48 -14.44
C SER A 64 6.78 7.22 -15.31
N LEU A 65 6.41 7.39 -16.58
CA LEU A 65 6.34 6.27 -17.52
C LEU A 65 7.72 5.65 -17.74
N THR A 66 8.79 6.46 -17.68
CA THR A 66 10.17 6.01 -17.74
C THR A 66 10.51 5.08 -16.56
N ASP A 67 10.17 5.47 -15.33
CA ASP A 67 10.41 4.64 -14.14
C ASP A 67 9.65 3.31 -14.22
N LYS A 68 8.41 3.34 -14.71
CA LYS A 68 7.62 2.11 -14.96
C LYS A 68 8.31 1.22 -15.98
N LEU A 69 8.80 1.77 -17.09
CA LEU A 69 9.52 0.98 -18.11
C LEU A 69 10.83 0.40 -17.57
N GLU A 70 11.59 1.15 -16.78
CA GLU A 70 12.81 0.65 -16.13
C GLU A 70 12.51 -0.48 -15.15
N LYS A 71 11.49 -0.32 -14.29
CA LYS A 71 11.07 -1.36 -13.34
C LYS A 71 10.58 -2.60 -14.08
N LEU A 72 9.85 -2.43 -15.19
CA LEU A 72 9.39 -3.55 -16.02
C LEU A 72 10.55 -4.31 -16.67
N LYS A 73 11.53 -3.60 -17.24
CA LYS A 73 12.75 -4.21 -17.79
C LYS A 73 13.49 -4.99 -16.72
N LYS A 74 13.65 -4.42 -15.52
CA LYS A 74 14.28 -5.09 -14.38
C LYS A 74 13.55 -6.40 -14.02
N TYR A 75 12.23 -6.40 -14.04
CA TYR A 75 11.46 -7.63 -13.79
C TYR A 75 11.62 -8.65 -14.91
N TYR A 76 11.57 -8.21 -16.17
CA TYR A 76 11.69 -9.09 -17.34
C TYR A 76 13.05 -9.80 -17.41
N TYR A 77 14.15 -9.08 -17.16
CA TYR A 77 15.51 -9.66 -17.20
C TYR A 77 15.93 -10.32 -15.90
N GLY A 78 15.40 -9.87 -14.75
CA GLY A 78 15.86 -10.29 -13.42
C GLY A 78 15.05 -11.42 -12.80
N LYS A 79 13.79 -11.64 -13.20
CA LYS A 79 12.97 -12.70 -12.62
C LYS A 79 13.10 -13.98 -13.43
N LYS A 80 13.28 -15.10 -12.72
CA LYS A 80 13.23 -16.45 -13.30
C LYS A 80 11.87 -16.75 -13.95
N PHE A 81 10.79 -16.21 -13.39
CA PHE A 81 9.44 -16.33 -13.91
C PHE A 81 8.84 -14.93 -14.02
N PHE A 82 8.65 -14.49 -15.25
CA PHE A 82 7.95 -13.25 -15.57
C PHE A 82 6.54 -13.55 -16.06
N SER A 83 5.57 -12.77 -15.63
CA SER A 83 4.15 -13.02 -15.85
C SER A 83 3.35 -11.73 -16.02
N LEU A 84 2.07 -11.86 -16.39
CA LEU A 84 1.16 -10.71 -16.46
C LEU A 84 0.96 -10.04 -15.08
N THR A 85 1.16 -10.76 -13.98
CA THR A 85 1.13 -10.18 -12.63
C THR A 85 2.26 -9.17 -12.43
N ASP A 86 3.42 -9.38 -13.05
CA ASP A 86 4.55 -8.44 -13.00
C ASP A 86 4.24 -7.16 -13.80
N VAL A 87 3.65 -7.32 -14.98
CA VAL A 87 3.18 -6.18 -15.79
C VAL A 87 2.15 -5.37 -15.02
N TRP A 88 1.16 -6.03 -14.42
CA TRP A 88 0.13 -5.39 -13.62
C TRP A 88 0.70 -4.68 -12.37
N ALA A 89 1.66 -5.31 -11.67
CA ALA A 89 2.30 -4.71 -10.50
C ALA A 89 3.05 -3.41 -10.85
N VAL A 90 3.76 -3.41 -11.98
CA VAL A 90 4.48 -2.21 -12.43
C VAL A 90 3.51 -1.10 -12.84
N LEU A 91 2.46 -1.43 -13.58
CA LEU A 91 1.51 -0.43 -14.09
C LEU A 91 0.65 0.20 -13.00
N PHE A 92 0.14 -0.62 -12.06
CA PHE A 92 -0.86 -0.22 -11.09
C PHE A 92 -0.29 -0.12 -9.67
N ILE A 93 0.35 -1.16 -9.14
CA ILE A 93 0.76 -1.20 -7.73
C ILE A 93 1.82 -0.15 -7.40
N THR A 94 2.75 0.09 -8.32
CA THR A 94 3.82 1.07 -8.12
C THR A 94 3.27 2.47 -7.83
N SER A 95 2.11 2.84 -8.41
CA SER A 95 1.47 4.13 -8.14
C SER A 95 0.88 4.25 -6.74
N TYR A 96 0.36 3.15 -6.16
CA TYR A 96 -0.38 3.18 -4.89
C TYR A 96 0.48 2.86 -3.67
N VAL A 97 1.35 1.86 -3.78
CA VAL A 97 2.16 1.39 -2.65
C VAL A 97 3.53 2.09 -2.64
N LYS A 98 3.92 2.74 -3.75
CA LYS A 98 5.25 3.36 -4.04
C LYS A 98 6.36 2.61 -3.29
N GLU A 99 6.73 1.47 -3.87
CA GLU A 99 7.94 0.71 -3.53
C GLU A 99 9.15 1.23 -4.30
#